data_AF-A0A357B2F7-F1
#
_entry.id   AF-A0A357B2F7-F1
#
_cell.length_a   1.000
_cell.length_b   1.000
_cell.length_c   1.000
_cell.angle_alpha   90.00
_cell.angle_beta   90.00
_cell.angle_gamma   90.00
#
_symmetry.space_group_name_H-M   'P 1'
#
loop_
_entity.id
_entity.type
_entity.pdbx_description
1 polymer ?
#
loop_
_entity_poly.entity_id
_entity_poly.type
_entity_poly.pdbx_seq_one_letter_code
_entity_poly.pdbx_strand_id
1 'polypeptide(L)'
;ILSEGFKDELTESRLAGKLDRFMRLSQNPLVRIMPLPLKNLFLKIGARHADRRISAVISNIGRVEMPREFEDSIRQFSACVGGRYIKLTLGTYRDRLVVSFTSPFRETNVQRRFFRLLSDMGIDIEISSNL
;
A
#
# COMPACT_ATOMS: atom_id res chain seq x y z
N ILE A 1 -0.16 -21.97 9.25
CA ILE A 1 -1.27 -21.68 8.30
C ILE A 1 -1.24 -20.24 7.76
N LEU A 2 -1.74 -19.20 8.46
CA LEU A 2 -1.79 -17.82 7.92
C LEU A 2 -0.41 -17.23 7.59
N SER A 3 0.58 -17.44 8.48
CA SER A 3 1.95 -16.96 8.29
C SER A 3 2.69 -17.67 7.16
N GLU A 4 2.48 -18.98 7.00
CA GLU A 4 3.09 -19.77 5.91
C GLU A 4 2.48 -19.44 4.55
N GLY A 5 1.15 -19.33 4.47
CA GLY A 5 0.48 -18.92 3.24
C GLY A 5 0.87 -17.51 2.81
N PHE A 6 1.05 -16.58 3.77
CA PHE A 6 1.55 -15.24 3.47
C PHE A 6 2.99 -15.26 2.95
N LYS A 7 3.87 -16.06 3.57
CA LYS A 7 5.26 -16.22 3.10
C LYS A 7 5.34 -16.84 1.72
N ASP A 8 4.51 -17.85 1.42
CA ASP A 8 4.44 -18.46 0.09
C ASP A 8 4.02 -17.42 -0.97
N GLU A 9 2.99 -16.63 -0.68
CA GLU A 9 2.50 -15.58 -1.59
C GLU A 9 3.50 -14.44 -1.86
N LEU A 10 4.52 -14.29 -1.00
CA LEU A 10 5.62 -13.33 -1.16
C LEU A 10 6.82 -13.89 -1.93
N THR A 11 6.80 -15.17 -2.31
CA THR A 11 7.87 -15.74 -3.12
C THR A 11 7.90 -15.11 -4.51
N GLU A 12 9.10 -15.02 -5.10
CA GLU A 12 9.30 -14.46 -6.43
C GLU A 12 8.46 -15.17 -7.48
N SER A 13 8.37 -16.50 -7.42
CA SER A 13 7.59 -17.30 -8.38
C SER A 13 6.09 -16.98 -8.33
N ARG A 14 5.50 -16.82 -7.14
CA ARG A 14 4.09 -16.45 -6.97
C ARG A 14 3.83 -15.02 -7.43
N LEU A 15 4.71 -14.09 -7.09
CA LEU A 15 4.60 -12.70 -7.51
C LEU A 15 4.74 -12.57 -9.03
N ALA A 16 5.76 -13.20 -9.62
CA ALA A 16 5.97 -13.24 -11.06
C ALA A 16 4.78 -13.88 -11.78
N GLY A 17 4.21 -14.98 -11.24
CA GLY A 17 3.02 -15.61 -11.80
C GLY A 17 1.78 -14.70 -11.79
N LYS A 18 1.60 -13.89 -10.75
CA LYS A 18 0.53 -12.87 -10.72
C LYS A 18 0.74 -11.79 -11.77
N LEU A 19 1.97 -11.28 -11.89
CA LEU A 19 2.34 -10.28 -12.88
C LEU A 19 2.14 -10.80 -14.31
N ASP A 20 2.60 -12.02 -14.59
CA ASP A 20 2.42 -12.68 -15.88
C ASP A 20 0.94 -12.79 -16.24
N ARG A 21 0.10 -13.21 -15.30
CA ARG A 21 -1.36 -13.27 -15.52
C ARG A 21 -1.95 -11.91 -15.91
N PHE A 22 -1.50 -10.82 -15.27
CA PHE A 22 -1.95 -9.47 -15.63
C PHE A 22 -1.42 -9.02 -16.99
N MET A 23 -0.16 -9.32 -17.32
CA MET A 23 0.42 -9.02 -18.62
C MET A 23 -0.26 -9.79 -19.76
N ARG A 24 -0.52 -11.08 -19.58
CA ARG A 24 -1.23 -11.90 -20.57
C ARG A 24 -2.65 -11.38 -20.83
N LEU A 25 -3.33 -10.90 -19.80
CA LEU A 25 -4.65 -10.28 -19.96
C LEU A 25 -4.55 -8.96 -20.75
N SER A 26 -3.56 -8.12 -20.46
CA SER A 26 -3.40 -6.83 -21.14
C SER A 26 -2.92 -6.96 -22.59
N GLN A 27 -2.15 -8.00 -22.90
CA GLN A 27 -1.65 -8.30 -24.24
C GLN A 27 -2.62 -9.11 -25.12
N ASN A 28 -3.70 -9.65 -24.55
CA ASN A 28 -4.68 -10.43 -25.32
C ASN A 28 -5.26 -9.57 -26.49
N PRO A 29 -5.19 -10.04 -27.75
CA PRO A 29 -5.69 -9.30 -28.91
C PRO A 29 -7.15 -8.84 -28.79
N LEU A 30 -8.01 -9.66 -28.17
CA LEU A 30 -9.42 -9.31 -27.94
C LEU A 30 -9.57 -8.10 -27.01
N VAL A 31 -8.74 -8.04 -25.95
CA VAL A 31 -8.71 -6.92 -24.99
C VAL A 31 -8.09 -5.67 -25.62
N ARG A 32 -7.15 -5.86 -26.56
CA ARG A 32 -6.45 -4.78 -27.26
C ARG A 32 -7.34 -4.08 -28.30
N ILE A 33 -8.19 -4.82 -29.00
CA ILE A 33 -9.09 -4.30 -30.05
C ILE A 33 -10.40 -3.73 -29.46
N MET A 34 -10.72 -4.06 -28.21
CA MET A 34 -11.96 -3.64 -27.56
C MET A 34 -12.14 -2.11 -27.54
N PRO A 35 -13.32 -1.59 -27.94
CA PRO A 35 -13.64 -0.16 -27.85
C PRO A 35 -13.47 0.38 -26.42
N LEU A 36 -12.94 1.60 -26.29
CA LEU A 36 -12.62 2.22 -25.00
C LEU A 36 -13.78 2.25 -24.00
N PRO A 37 -15.04 2.58 -24.37
CA PRO A 37 -16.14 2.62 -23.40
C PRO A 37 -16.41 1.25 -22.77
N LEU A 38 -16.36 0.20 -23.59
CA LEU A 38 -16.59 -1.17 -23.15
C LEU A 38 -15.44 -1.67 -22.27
N LYS A 39 -14.21 -1.39 -22.68
CA LYS A 39 -13.00 -1.68 -21.89
C LYS A 39 -13.05 -1.02 -20.52
N ASN A 40 -13.42 0.26 -20.47
CA ASN A 40 -13.57 1.01 -19.22
C ASN A 40 -14.66 0.42 -18.32
N LEU A 41 -15.79 -0.02 -18.88
CA LEU A 41 -16.87 -0.66 -18.13
C LEU A 41 -16.38 -1.96 -17.46
N PHE A 42 -15.77 -2.86 -18.23
CA PHE A 42 -15.28 -4.14 -17.69
C PHE A 42 -14.17 -3.94 -16.66
N LEU A 43 -13.23 -3.03 -16.90
CA LEU A 43 -12.18 -2.72 -15.92
C LEU A 43 -12.76 -2.18 -14.61
N LYS A 44 -13.77 -1.29 -14.67
CA LYS A 44 -14.45 -0.78 -13.48
C LYS A 44 -15.18 -1.87 -12.70
N ILE A 45 -15.85 -2.79 -13.41
CA ILE A 45 -16.54 -3.94 -12.78
C ILE A 45 -15.51 -4.85 -12.10
N GLY A 46 -14.44 -5.20 -12.80
CA GLY A 46 -13.35 -6.02 -12.26
C GLY A 46 -12.70 -5.39 -11.03
N ALA A 47 -12.35 -4.10 -11.10
CA ALA A 47 -11.80 -3.35 -9.98
C ALA A 47 -12.75 -3.35 -8.77
N ARG A 48 -14.05 -3.08 -8.99
CA ARG A 48 -15.04 -3.11 -7.91
C ARG A 48 -15.18 -4.48 -7.27
N HIS A 49 -15.08 -5.56 -8.05
CA HIS A 49 -15.13 -6.92 -7.50
C HIS A 49 -13.86 -7.25 -6.70
N ALA A 50 -12.69 -6.82 -7.18
CA ALA A 50 -11.42 -7.00 -6.47
C ALA A 50 -11.38 -6.20 -5.16
N ASP A 51 -11.80 -4.93 -5.19
CA ASP A 51 -11.84 -4.03 -4.03
C ASP A 51 -12.61 -4.64 -2.85
N ARG A 52 -13.70 -5.40 -3.11
CA ARG A 52 -14.52 -6.03 -2.07
C ARG A 52 -13.78 -7.07 -1.23
N ARG A 53 -12.64 -7.57 -1.71
CA ARG A 53 -11.82 -8.56 -1.01
C ARG A 53 -10.66 -7.93 -0.22
N ILE A 54 -10.54 -6.60 -0.25
CA ILE A 54 -9.45 -5.86 0.38
C ILE A 54 -9.97 -5.12 1.61
N SER A 55 -9.49 -5.52 2.79
CA SER A 55 -9.83 -4.84 4.06
C SER A 55 -8.91 -3.64 4.31
N ALA A 56 -7.62 -3.80 4.06
CA ALA A 56 -6.61 -2.78 4.15
C ALA A 56 -5.43 -3.11 3.23
N VAL A 57 -4.64 -2.11 2.88
CA VAL A 57 -3.39 -2.28 2.12
C VAL A 57 -2.23 -1.74 2.93
N ILE A 58 -1.12 -2.46 2.90
CA ILE A 58 0.16 -2.04 3.46
C ILE A 58 1.13 -1.93 2.29
N SER A 59 1.77 -0.77 2.14
CA SER A 59 2.78 -0.51 1.12
C SER A 59 4.07 -0.10 1.81
N ASN A 60 5.12 -0.90 1.64
CA ASN A 60 6.45 -0.55 2.10
C ASN A 60 7.23 0.07 0.94
N ILE A 61 7.52 1.36 1.05
CA ILE A 61 8.34 2.11 0.08
C ILE A 61 9.82 1.75 0.25
N GLY A 62 10.21 1.26 1.42
CA GLY A 62 11.57 0.92 1.77
C GLY A 62 12.33 2.09 2.36
N ARG A 63 13.66 2.01 2.24
CA ARG A 63 14.59 3.02 2.75
C ARG A 63 14.80 4.10 1.69
N VAL A 64 14.54 5.34 2.08
CA VAL A 64 14.85 6.52 1.26
C VAL A 64 16.29 6.94 1.57
N GLU A 65 17.07 7.21 0.53
CA GLU A 65 18.44 7.73 0.61
C GLU A 65 18.50 9.07 -0.11
N MET A 66 19.25 10.02 0.46
CA MET A 66 19.41 11.36 -0.09
C MET A 66 20.90 11.70 -0.16
N PRO A 67 21.33 12.58 -1.09
CA PRO A 67 22.68 13.11 -1.09
C PRO A 67 23.00 13.79 0.25
N ARG A 68 24.27 13.71 0.67
CA ARG A 68 24.74 14.16 1.99
C ARG A 68 24.38 15.61 2.29
N GLU A 69 24.36 16.45 1.26
CA GLU A 69 24.04 17.87 1.34
C GLU A 69 22.61 18.14 1.85
N PHE A 70 21.70 17.18 1.68
CA PHE A 70 20.30 17.30 2.07
C PHE A 70 19.94 16.46 3.30
N GLU A 71 20.85 15.61 3.80
CA GLU A 71 20.54 14.65 4.85
C GLU A 71 20.02 15.28 6.15
N ASP A 72 20.58 16.42 6.54
CA ASP A 72 20.22 17.12 7.78
C ASP A 72 19.08 18.14 7.58
N SER A 73 18.75 18.46 6.33
CA SER A 73 17.67 19.41 6.02
C SER A 73 16.29 18.74 6.00
N ILE A 74 16.25 17.42 5.86
CA ILE A 74 15.00 16.66 5.76
C ILE A 74 14.80 15.88 7.05
N ARG A 75 13.64 16.08 7.68
CA ARG A 75 13.28 15.34 8.89
C ARG A 75 12.80 13.93 8.57
N GLN A 76 11.93 13.80 7.58
CA GLN A 76 11.27 12.55 7.24
C GLN A 76 10.59 12.61 5.87
N PHE A 77 10.28 11.44 5.32
CA PHE A 77 9.43 11.29 4.14
C PHE A 77 8.12 10.61 4.53
N SER A 78 7.01 11.13 4.02
CA SER A 78 5.69 10.53 4.19
C SER A 78 4.98 10.46 2.84
N ALA A 79 4.21 9.39 2.63
CA ALA A 79 3.46 9.20 1.40
C ALA A 79 2.04 8.74 1.72
N CYS A 80 1.07 9.49 1.20
CA CYS A 80 -0.35 9.21 1.35
C CYS A 80 -0.95 8.92 -0.01
N VAL A 81 -1.78 7.90 -0.10
CA VAL A 81 -2.46 7.53 -1.35
C VAL A 81 -3.95 7.42 -1.06
N GLY A 82 -4.75 8.24 -1.74
CA GLY A 82 -6.21 8.16 -1.64
C GLY A 82 -6.73 6.76 -2.00
N GLY A 83 -7.87 6.36 -1.44
CA GLY A 83 -8.40 5.02 -1.67
C GLY A 83 -9.79 4.80 -1.08
N ARG A 84 -10.36 3.63 -1.40
CA ARG A 84 -11.69 3.18 -0.94
C ARG A 84 -11.66 2.37 0.35
N TYR A 85 -10.46 2.14 0.89
CA TYR A 85 -10.20 1.36 2.09
C TYR A 85 -8.97 1.94 2.80
N ILE A 86 -8.69 1.46 4.01
CA ILE A 86 -7.53 1.90 4.79
C ILE A 86 -6.24 1.50 4.08
N LYS A 87 -5.32 2.46 3.94
CA LYS A 87 -3.98 2.25 3.40
C LYS A 87 -2.95 2.71 4.41
N LEU A 88 -1.94 1.87 4.61
CA LEU A 88 -0.76 2.16 5.40
C LEU A 88 0.41 2.24 4.44
N THR A 89 1.13 3.35 4.48
CA THR A 89 2.39 3.49 3.75
C THR A 89 3.53 3.56 4.76
N LEU A 90 4.55 2.74 4.55
CA LEU A 90 5.72 2.62 5.40
C LEU A 90 6.94 3.11 4.62
N GLY A 91 7.77 3.93 5.26
CA GLY A 91 9.05 4.34 4.71
C GLY A 91 10.02 4.65 5.82
N THR A 92 11.30 4.34 5.60
CA THR A 92 12.37 4.69 6.54
C THR A 92 13.25 5.78 5.97
N TYR A 93 13.63 6.71 6.83
CA TYR A 93 14.64 7.71 6.53
C TYR A 93 15.50 7.93 7.76
N ARG A 94 16.81 7.69 7.61
CA ARG A 94 17.77 7.68 8.72
C ARG A 94 17.30 6.76 9.85
N ASP A 95 17.07 7.31 11.04
CA ASP A 95 16.62 6.63 12.25
C ASP A 95 15.09 6.57 12.39
N ARG A 96 14.34 7.16 11.46
CA ARG A 96 12.87 7.28 11.55
C ARG A 96 12.15 6.30 10.62
N LEU A 97 11.25 5.51 11.20
CA LEU A 97 10.20 4.79 10.47
C LEU A 97 8.92 5.63 10.48
N VAL A 98 8.45 6.03 9.29
CA VAL A 98 7.19 6.75 9.14
C VAL A 98 6.10 5.80 8.69
N VAL A 99 4.97 5.83 9.40
CA VAL A 99 3.75 5.10 9.06
C VAL A 99 2.64 6.09 8.75
N SER A 100 2.28 6.21 7.47
CA SER A 100 1.22 7.12 7.01
C SER A 100 -0.09 6.35 6.81
N PHE A 101 -1.14 6.76 7.53
CA PHE A 101 -2.49 6.23 7.33
C PHE A 101 -3.30 7.10 6.39
N THR A 102 -3.90 6.50 5.37
CA THR A 102 -4.96 7.13 4.56
C THR A 102 -6.23 6.29 4.68
N SER A 103 -7.36 6.93 4.99
CA SER A 103 -8.63 6.25 5.20
C SER A 103 -9.77 7.08 4.63
N PRO A 104 -10.74 6.48 3.91
CA PRO A 104 -11.97 7.17 3.53
C PRO A 104 -12.99 7.25 4.67
N PHE A 105 -12.74 6.57 5.79
CA PHE A 105 -13.65 6.51 6.93
C PHE A 105 -13.40 7.67 7.90
N ARG A 106 -14.48 8.17 8.52
CA ARG A 106 -14.41 9.23 9.53
C ARG A 106 -13.86 8.70 10.86
N GLU A 107 -14.12 7.44 11.16
CA GLU A 107 -13.72 6.77 12.38
C GLU A 107 -12.21 6.47 12.36
N THR A 108 -11.53 6.81 13.45
CA THR A 108 -10.07 6.63 13.59
C THR A 108 -9.69 5.51 14.56
N ASN A 109 -10.62 4.59 14.83
CA ASN A 109 -10.45 3.52 15.82
C ASN A 109 -9.31 2.56 15.48
N VAL A 110 -9.11 2.26 14.20
CA VAL A 110 -8.03 1.36 13.74
C VAL A 110 -6.66 1.99 13.96
N GLN A 111 -6.50 3.26 13.57
CA GLN A 111 -5.29 4.06 13.75
C GLN A 111 -4.96 4.19 15.24
N ARG A 112 -5.97 4.55 16.05
CA ARG A 112 -5.80 4.68 17.51
C ARG A 112 -5.35 3.37 18.15
N ARG A 113 -5.96 2.24 17.79
CA ARG A 113 -5.57 0.92 18.31
C ARG A 113 -4.15 0.54 17.87
N PHE A 114 -3.79 0.84 16.63
CA PHE A 114 -2.46 0.58 16.10
C PHE A 114 -1.38 1.34 16.88
N PHE A 115 -1.51 2.66 17.04
CA PHE A 115 -0.52 3.47 17.77
C PHE A 115 -0.49 3.13 19.26
N ARG A 116 -1.64 2.84 19.87
CA ARG A 116 -1.68 2.37 21.27
C ARG A 116 -0.90 1.07 21.45
N LEU A 117 -1.08 0.10 20.55
CA LEU A 117 -0.34 -1.16 20.60
C LEU A 117 1.18 -0.95 20.53
N LEU A 118 1.66 -0.02 19.69
CA LEU A 118 3.08 0.31 19.63
C LEU A 118 3.58 0.97 20.93
N SER A 119 2.82 1.93 21.46
CA SER A 119 3.15 2.60 22.72
C SER A 119 3.16 1.62 23.90
N ASP A 120 2.20 0.69 23.97
CA ASP A 120 2.11 -0.34 25.02
C ASP A 120 3.30 -1.31 24.96
N MET A 121 3.91 -1.48 23.78
CA MET A 121 5.16 -2.24 23.59
C MET A 121 6.41 -1.45 23.99
N GLY A 122 6.27 -0.19 24.45
CA GLY A 122 7.39 0.67 24.83
C GLY A 122 8.13 1.29 23.63
N ILE A 123 7.52 1.29 22.44
CA ILE A 123 8.09 1.95 21.26
C ILE A 123 7.81 3.45 21.37
N ASP A 124 8.86 4.26 21.24
CA ASP A 124 8.71 5.71 21.14
C ASP A 124 7.99 6.09 19.84
N ILE A 125 6.86 6.77 19.97
CA ILE A 125 6.01 7.13 18.83
C ILE A 125 5.69 8.62 18.85
N GLU A 126 5.77 9.21 17.66
CA GLU A 126 5.32 10.57 17.40
C GLU A 126 4.10 10.53 16.48
N ILE A 127 2.98 11.10 16.91
CA ILE A 127 1.75 11.15 16.11
C ILE A 127 1.61 12.55 15.50
N SER A 128 1.67 12.62 14.17
CA SER A 128 1.38 13.84 13.41
C SER A 128 0.09 13.69 12.61
N SER A 129 -0.67 14.77 12.50
CA SER A 129 -1.92 14.84 11.74
C SER A 129 -1.94 16.15 10.94
N ASN A 130 -2.64 16.16 9.80
CA ASN A 130 -2.74 17.33 8.91
C ASN A 130 -1.39 17.84 8.39
N LEU A 131 -0.49 16.92 8.01
CA LEU A 131 0.72 17.23 7.23
C LEU A 131 0.36 17.67 5.81
#